data_AF-A0A3M1ZRZ3-F1
#
_entry.id   AF-A0A3M1ZRZ3-F1
#
_cell.length_a   1.000
_cell.length_b   1.000
_cell.length_c   1.000
_cell.angle_alpha   90.00
_cell.angle_beta   90.00
_cell.angle_gamma   90.00
#
_symmetry.space_group_name_H-M   'P 1'
#
loop_
_entity.id
_entity.type
_entity.pdbx_description
1 polymer ?
#
loop_
_entity_poly.entity_id
_entity_poly.type
_entity_poly.pdbx_seq_one_letter_code
_entity_poly.pdbx_strand_id
1 'polypeptide(L)'
;MLRRILVLAALVCAGALVAGGVLVFGAPGPEEVCDHVIAVTEAEADQSSLSDETRAALVSRLRDACIRHKRDKLMLRGRIAYARYARCVMGASTLAEIERC
;
A
#
# COMPACT_ATOMS: atom_id res chain seq x y z
N MET A 1 -10.56 -23.10 38.30
CA MET A 1 -10.81 -21.73 37.79
C MET A 1 -9.54 -21.02 37.34
N LEU A 2 -8.44 -21.08 38.12
CA LEU A 2 -7.14 -20.46 37.79
C LEU A 2 -6.57 -20.83 36.40
N ARG A 3 -6.69 -22.10 35.99
CA ARG A 3 -6.21 -22.61 34.69
C ARG A 3 -6.95 -22.02 33.48
N ARG A 4 -8.23 -21.66 33.62
CA ARG A 4 -9.02 -21.01 32.56
C ARG A 4 -8.65 -19.54 32.39
N ILE A 5 -8.35 -18.85 33.49
CA ILE A 5 -7.91 -17.44 33.49
C ILE A 5 -6.53 -17.33 32.83
N LEU A 6 -5.62 -18.24 33.14
CA LEU A 6 -4.27 -18.29 32.55
C LEU A 6 -4.29 -18.53 31.03
N VAL A 7 -5.18 -19.40 30.55
CA VAL A 7 -5.36 -19.68 29.11
C VAL A 7 -5.98 -18.49 28.37
N LEU A 8 -6.98 -17.83 28.96
CA LEU A 8 -7.58 -16.62 28.39
C LEU A 8 -6.57 -15.47 28.28
N ALA A 9 -5.78 -15.24 29.34
CA ALA A 9 -4.72 -14.23 29.33
C ALA A 9 -3.65 -14.51 28.25
N ALA A 10 -3.23 -15.76 28.10
CA ALA A 10 -2.26 -16.16 27.07
C ALA A 10 -2.81 -15.96 25.64
N LEU A 11 -4.09 -16.29 25.41
CA LEU A 11 -4.76 -16.08 24.12
C LEU A 11 -4.88 -14.60 23.76
N VAL A 12 -5.21 -13.74 24.73
CA VAL A 12 -5.32 -12.28 24.52
C VAL A 12 -3.94 -11.69 24.19
N CYS A 13 -2.89 -12.06 24.93
CA CYS A 13 -1.53 -11.62 24.64
C CYS A 13 -1.03 -12.10 23.26
N ALA A 14 -1.29 -13.37 22.91
CA ALA A 14 -0.94 -13.89 21.60
C ALA A 14 -1.69 -13.17 20.47
N GLY A 15 -3.00 -12.91 20.65
CA GLY A 15 -3.80 -12.15 19.70
C GLY A 15 -3.30 -10.71 19.51
N ALA A 16 -2.92 -10.03 20.60
CA ALA A 16 -2.38 -8.67 20.54
C ALA A 16 -1.03 -8.61 19.81
N LEU A 17 -0.15 -9.60 20.02
CA LEU A 17 1.13 -9.69 19.32
C LEU A 17 0.97 -9.97 17.83
N VAL A 18 0.03 -10.84 17.45
CA VAL A 18 -0.27 -11.12 16.04
C VAL A 18 -0.88 -9.89 15.37
N ALA A 19 -1.85 -9.23 15.99
CA ALA A 19 -2.45 -8.02 15.45
C ALA A 19 -1.43 -6.88 15.31
N GLY A 20 -0.57 -6.69 16.31
CA GLY A 20 0.54 -5.73 16.25
C GLY A 20 1.55 -6.06 15.14
N GLY A 21 1.86 -7.35 14.94
CA GLY A 21 2.75 -7.82 13.89
C GLY A 21 2.23 -7.57 12.47
N VAL A 22 0.95 -7.84 12.21
CA VAL A 22 0.34 -7.59 10.89
C VAL A 22 0.41 -6.10 10.52
N LEU A 23 0.24 -5.22 11.51
CA LEU A 23 0.36 -3.77 11.35
C LEU A 23 1.79 -3.27 11.15
N VAL A 24 2.83 -4.09 11.28
CA VAL A 24 4.21 -3.65 11.04
C VAL A 24 4.83 -4.37 9.83
N PHE A 25 4.50 -5.64 9.64
CA PHE A 25 5.14 -6.48 8.61
C PHE A 25 4.33 -6.63 7.32
N GLY A 26 3.02 -6.34 7.32
CA GLY A 26 2.15 -6.50 6.14
C GLY A 26 1.97 -5.24 5.29
N ALA A 27 2.93 -4.30 5.29
CA ALA A 27 2.80 -3.09 4.47
C ALA A 27 3.16 -3.38 3.01
N PRO A 28 2.37 -2.86 2.05
CA PRO A 28 2.59 -3.13 0.64
C PRO A 28 3.90 -2.52 0.15
N GLY A 29 4.51 -3.17 -0.84
CA GLY A 29 5.76 -2.74 -1.46
C GLY A 29 5.58 -1.54 -2.40
N PRO A 30 6.67 -0.85 -2.78
CA PRO A 30 6.68 0.18 -3.82
C PRO A 30 5.99 -0.23 -5.12
N GLU A 31 6.17 -1.47 -5.53
CA GLU A 31 5.61 -2.06 -6.73
C GLU A 31 4.08 -2.14 -6.64
N GLU A 32 3.55 -2.74 -5.57
CA GLU A 32 2.11 -2.90 -5.34
C GLU A 32 1.39 -1.54 -5.21
N VAL A 33 2.01 -0.58 -4.50
CA VAL A 33 1.46 0.77 -4.37
C VAL A 33 1.38 1.45 -5.74
N CYS A 34 2.39 1.31 -6.58
CA CYS A 34 2.38 1.91 -7.92
C CYS A 34 1.37 1.26 -8.85
N ASP A 35 1.20 -0.07 -8.76
CA ASP A 35 0.18 -0.79 -9.53
C ASP A 35 -1.23 -0.31 -9.17
N HIS A 36 -1.50 -0.10 -7.88
CA HIS A 36 -2.77 0.46 -7.41
C HIS A 36 -2.99 1.89 -7.91
N VAL A 37 -1.98 2.76 -7.81
CA VAL A 37 -2.08 4.16 -8.28
C VAL A 37 -2.37 4.19 -9.78
N ILE A 38 -1.71 3.35 -10.58
CA ILE A 38 -1.98 3.26 -12.02
C ILE A 38 -3.40 2.79 -12.28
N ALA A 39 -3.87 1.76 -11.58
CA ALA A 39 -5.24 1.25 -11.73
C ALA A 39 -6.30 2.33 -11.43
N VAL A 40 -6.11 3.11 -10.35
CA VAL A 40 -6.98 4.25 -10.02
C VAL A 40 -6.89 5.33 -11.09
N THR A 41 -5.69 5.62 -11.59
CA THR A 41 -5.48 6.59 -12.67
C THR A 41 -6.19 6.17 -13.96
N GLU A 42 -6.11 4.90 -14.34
CA GLU A 42 -6.78 4.35 -15.52
C GLU A 42 -8.30 4.33 -15.36
N ALA A 43 -8.80 4.09 -14.15
CA ALA A 43 -10.24 4.14 -13.86
C ALA A 43 -10.82 5.56 -13.93
N GLU A 44 -10.04 6.58 -13.55
CA GLU A 44 -10.47 7.98 -13.61
C GLU A 44 -10.21 8.66 -14.96
N ALA A 45 -9.18 8.22 -15.68
CA ALA A 45 -8.82 8.83 -16.94
C ALA A 45 -9.72 8.33 -18.09
N ASP A 46 -10.39 9.25 -18.78
CA ASP A 46 -11.06 8.98 -20.05
C ASP A 46 -10.01 8.82 -21.17
N GLN A 47 -9.38 7.64 -21.24
CA GLN A 47 -8.28 7.35 -22.17
C GLN A 47 -8.77 6.85 -23.55
N SER A 48 -10.00 7.17 -23.91
CA SER A 48 -10.69 6.71 -25.13
C SER A 48 -10.01 7.12 -26.46
N SER A 49 -8.97 7.97 -26.42
CA SER A 49 -8.30 8.54 -27.58
C SER A 49 -6.89 8.00 -27.87
N LEU A 50 -6.32 7.17 -26.97
CA LEU A 50 -4.99 6.60 -27.16
C LEU A 50 -5.06 5.18 -27.70
N SER A 51 -4.16 4.82 -28.62
CA SER A 51 -4.01 3.41 -29.03
C SER A 51 -3.46 2.57 -27.85
N ASP A 52 -3.91 1.31 -27.75
CA ASP A 52 -3.56 0.42 -26.64
C ASP A 52 -2.04 0.27 -26.45
N GLU A 53 -1.28 0.26 -27.55
CA GLU A 53 0.17 0.10 -27.55
C GLU A 53 0.90 1.36 -27.01
N THR A 54 0.41 2.54 -27.39
CA THR A 54 0.94 3.82 -26.87
C THR A 54 0.61 3.98 -25.39
N ARG A 55 -0.60 3.56 -24.98
CA ARG A 55 -1.01 3.54 -23.57
C ARG A 55 -0.12 2.63 -22.74
N ALA A 56 0.10 1.39 -23.18
CA ALA A 56 0.93 0.43 -22.45
C ALA A 56 2.38 0.91 -22.26
N ALA A 57 2.98 1.49 -23.31
CA ALA A 57 4.33 2.05 -23.23
C ALA A 57 4.42 3.24 -22.25
N LEU A 58 3.41 4.11 -22.24
CA LEU A 58 3.33 5.25 -21.32
C LEU A 58 3.18 4.78 -19.87
N VAL A 59 2.24 3.84 -19.62
CA VAL A 59 1.99 3.25 -18.30
C VAL A 59 3.24 2.57 -17.76
N SER A 60 3.96 1.81 -18.59
CA SER A 60 5.21 1.17 -18.16
C SER A 60 6.26 2.19 -17.68
N ARG A 61 6.43 3.31 -18.40
CA ARG A 61 7.39 4.35 -17.99
C ARG A 61 6.94 5.07 -16.72
N LEU A 62 5.64 5.32 -16.58
CA LEU A 62 5.06 5.90 -15.38
C LEU A 62 5.23 4.98 -14.17
N ARG A 63 5.05 3.66 -14.37
CA ARG A 63 5.28 2.63 -13.35
C ARG A 63 6.71 2.66 -12.83
N ASP A 64 7.69 2.63 -13.73
CA ASP A 64 9.10 2.65 -13.34
C ASP A 64 9.49 3.93 -12.58
N ALA A 65 8.98 5.08 -13.03
CA ALA A 65 9.19 6.36 -12.35
C ALA A 65 8.52 6.37 -10.98
N CYS A 66 7.30 5.86 -10.87
CA CYS A 66 6.60 5.72 -9.60
C CYS A 66 7.39 4.84 -8.62
N ILE A 67 7.83 3.65 -9.06
CA ILE A 67 8.55 2.70 -8.20
C ILE A 67 9.83 3.34 -7.65
N ARG A 68 10.61 4.02 -8.50
CA ARG A 68 11.81 4.75 -8.05
C ARG A 68 11.45 5.79 -6.99
N HIS A 69 10.44 6.63 -7.25
CA HIS A 69 10.01 7.63 -6.29
C HIS A 69 9.52 7.04 -4.96
N LYS A 70 8.79 5.91 -4.99
CA LYS A 70 8.34 5.22 -3.76
C LYS A 70 9.49 4.56 -3.02
N ARG A 71 10.47 3.99 -3.71
CA ARG A 71 11.71 3.48 -3.09
C ARG A 71 12.49 4.59 -2.41
N ASP A 72 12.63 5.75 -3.06
CA ASP A 72 13.28 6.91 -2.44
C ASP A 72 12.50 7.36 -1.20
N LYS A 73 11.17 7.42 -1.27
CA LYS A 73 10.32 7.74 -0.11
C LYS A 73 10.52 6.74 1.04
N LEU A 74 10.64 5.45 0.74
CA LEU A 74 10.92 4.39 1.71
C LEU A 74 12.29 4.57 2.36
N MET A 75 13.32 4.88 1.56
CA MET A 75 14.69 5.09 2.05
C MET A 75 14.80 6.35 2.92
N LEU A 76 14.14 7.44 2.52
CA LEU A 76 14.21 8.72 3.21
C LEU A 76 13.34 8.77 4.49
N ARG A 77 12.14 8.19 4.47
CA ARG A 77 11.21 8.24 5.61
C ARG A 77 11.29 7.02 6.52
N GLY A 78 11.97 5.96 6.08
CA GLY A 78 12.04 4.69 6.77
C GLY A 78 10.76 3.85 6.64
N ARG A 79 10.88 2.57 7.04
CA ARG A 79 9.86 1.54 6.82
C ARG A 79 8.51 1.85 7.48
N ILE A 80 8.51 2.43 8.68
CA ILE A 80 7.28 2.67 9.45
C ILE A 80 6.44 3.80 8.82
N ALA A 81 7.07 4.93 8.51
CA ALA A 81 6.37 6.06 7.90
C ALA A 81 5.91 5.71 6.48
N TYR A 82 6.72 4.96 5.73
CA TYR A 82 6.31 4.42 4.43
C TYR A 82 5.14 3.45 4.56
N ALA A 83 5.15 2.52 5.52
CA ALA A 83 4.07 1.57 5.73
C ALA A 83 2.72 2.26 5.99
N ARG A 84 2.71 3.35 6.77
CA ARG A 84 1.51 4.16 6.99
C ARG A 84 1.01 4.78 5.69
N TYR A 85 1.91 5.40 4.94
CA TYR A 85 1.60 5.99 3.64
C TYR A 85 1.04 4.95 2.66
N ALA A 86 1.73 3.82 2.52
CA ALA A 86 1.37 2.75 1.59
C ALA A 86 -0.04 2.21 1.90
N ARG A 87 -0.38 2.00 3.17
CA ARG A 87 -1.74 1.58 3.56
C ARG A 87 -2.80 2.61 3.25
N CYS A 88 -2.51 3.90 3.46
CA CYS A 88 -3.44 4.96 3.10
C CYS A 88 -3.72 4.95 1.60
N VAL A 89 -2.67 4.84 0.77
CA VAL A 89 -2.81 4.78 -0.69
C VAL A 89 -3.59 3.55 -1.14
N MET A 90 -3.32 2.37 -0.58
CA MET A 90 -4.06 1.16 -0.94
C MET A 90 -5.54 1.21 -0.54
N GLY A 91 -5.90 2.03 0.45
CA GLY A 91 -7.30 2.26 0.84
C GLY A 91 -8.00 3.35 0.03
N ALA A 92 -7.27 4.12 -0.77
CA ALA A 92 -7.82 5.18 -1.60
C ALA A 92 -8.40 4.63 -2.90
N SER A 93 -9.55 5.17 -3.29
CA SER A 93 -10.30 4.79 -4.50
C SER A 93 -10.20 5.83 -5.61
N THR A 94 -9.70 7.02 -5.28
CA THR A 94 -9.58 8.16 -6.21
C THR A 94 -8.20 8.80 -6.19
N LEU A 95 -7.79 9.47 -7.27
CA LEU A 95 -6.52 10.20 -7.30
C LEU A 95 -6.45 11.27 -6.21
N ALA A 96 -7.56 11.99 -5.98
CA ALA A 96 -7.66 12.99 -4.93
C ALA A 96 -7.50 12.41 -3.51
N GLU A 97 -7.93 11.16 -3.28
CA GLU A 97 -7.68 10.47 -2.01
C GLU A 97 -6.21 10.06 -1.86
N ILE A 98 -5.59 9.55 -2.93
CA ILE A 98 -4.18 9.14 -2.96
C ILE A 98 -3.26 10.33 -2.64
N GLU A 99 -3.56 11.53 -3.15
CA GLU A 99 -2.78 12.75 -2.91
C GLU A 99 -2.77 13.20 -1.44
N ARG A 100 -3.77 12.80 -0.64
CA ARG A 100 -3.92 13.23 0.76
C ARG A 100 -3.13 12.38 1.78
N CYS A 101 -2.42 11.32 1.36
CA CYS A 101 -1.89 10.25 2.24
C CYS A 101 -0.53 10.45 2.96
#